data_AF-A0A5J4TIQ5-F1
#
_entry.id   AF-A0A5J4TIQ5-F1
#
_cell.length_a   1.000
_cell.length_b   1.000
_cell.length_c   1.000
_cell.angle_alpha   90.00
_cell.angle_beta   90.00
_cell.angle_gamma   90.00
#
_symmetry.space_group_name_H-M   'P 1'
#
loop_
_entity.id
_entity.type
_entity.pdbx_description
1 polymer ?
#
loop_
_entity_poly.entity_id
_entity_poly.type
_entity_poly.pdbx_seq_one_letter_code
_entity_poly.pdbx_strand_id
1 'polypeptide(L)'
;NAGCLTSADANALLKLTNVDVTIGSVGTPSFRGVRIIEDTNTIPVNPNPYRSVVITRGTFQLPAGSGSAGIQIVINNAAATFGTSNTTYPTFTGLELLQVTGSTLNVAYSSIVGTLLAPAQIRISNSTLTYGSSTFNPTATNLEVIDVINTNLVVNRGSLSGTATNGLQILISQTSAVTIGGQTTTNPTFANLDVITVDLSQLNVLGGAFTARNPQATLINATNSDVNIGRVATPTPTLTFSASQVLNVTGGTLNIYRGTLTGINPDTAIVNTTDTTVFIGGGAAAIFNGAQALNITNGSLNITNGTFTGQSNLDLAIITLSDVSAVIGSGFFTTFAGYNILDTYGGSLNLNGGVSRQIETYQTPGTIWTFNKTIVTIGLPLDQYTSSTPMFQGFGLLTVTGGEITVLSGTFNGITAGSSIIASDA
;
A
#
# COMPACT_ATOMS: atom_id res chain seq x y z
N ASN A 1 13.27 37.78 -2.57
CA ASN A 1 12.87 37.73 -4.00
C ASN A 1 14.02 37.47 -4.97
N ALA A 2 15.19 38.05 -4.78
CA ALA A 2 16.46 37.59 -5.37
C ALA A 2 17.58 37.76 -4.33
N GLY A 3 18.76 37.18 -4.58
CA GLY A 3 19.93 37.26 -3.69
C GLY A 3 20.25 35.96 -2.93
N CYS A 4 21.30 36.02 -2.11
CA CYS A 4 21.77 34.91 -1.28
C CYS A 4 21.73 35.31 0.20
N LEU A 5 21.14 34.48 1.06
CA LEU A 5 21.25 34.58 2.51
C LEU A 5 22.06 33.41 3.02
N THR A 6 23.10 33.67 3.81
CA THR A 6 23.99 32.66 4.37
C THR A 6 24.19 32.89 5.86
N SER A 7 24.06 31.85 6.67
CA SER A 7 24.48 31.81 8.07
C SER A 7 25.06 30.45 8.40
N ALA A 8 26.16 30.42 9.17
CA ALA A 8 26.74 29.18 9.68
C ALA A 8 26.09 28.72 11.01
N ASP A 9 25.27 29.58 11.63
CA ASP A 9 24.68 29.33 12.94
C ASP A 9 23.54 28.30 12.88
N ALA A 10 23.25 27.67 14.03
CA ALA A 10 22.08 26.82 14.22
C ALA A 10 20.74 27.59 14.28
N ASN A 11 20.80 28.92 14.37
CA ASN A 11 19.62 29.78 14.38
C ASN A 11 18.89 29.80 13.02
N ALA A 12 17.58 30.02 13.04
CA ALA A 12 16.79 30.12 11.83
C ALA A 12 17.20 31.33 10.96
N LEU A 13 17.49 31.11 9.67
CA LEU A 13 17.69 32.19 8.69
C LEU A 13 16.43 33.06 8.55
N LEU A 14 15.26 32.42 8.53
CA LEU A 14 13.95 33.05 8.51
C LEU A 14 13.19 32.60 9.77
N LYS A 15 13.25 33.42 10.82
CA LYS A 15 12.38 33.28 11.99
C LYS A 15 11.10 34.09 11.75
N LEU A 16 9.98 33.41 11.63
CA LEU A 16 8.69 33.97 11.23
C LEU A 16 7.69 33.86 12.38
N THR A 17 6.84 34.88 12.51
CA THR A 17 5.80 34.93 13.55
C THR A 17 4.66 35.81 13.07
N ASN A 18 3.47 35.21 12.92
CA ASN A 18 2.23 35.90 12.57
C ASN A 18 2.29 36.71 11.25
N VAL A 19 3.08 36.26 10.26
CA VAL A 19 3.38 36.97 9.00
C VAL A 19 3.23 36.07 7.78
N ASP A 20 2.69 36.61 6.68
CA ASP A 20 2.63 35.94 5.39
C ASP A 20 3.93 36.13 4.60
N VAL A 21 4.49 35.05 4.06
CA VAL A 21 5.78 35.03 3.39
C VAL A 21 5.68 34.35 2.03
N THR A 22 6.15 35.04 0.99
CA THR A 22 6.35 34.48 -0.35
C THR A 22 7.83 34.54 -0.74
N ILE A 23 8.41 33.39 -1.06
CA ILE A 23 9.81 33.22 -1.47
C ILE A 23 9.86 32.91 -2.96
N GLY A 24 10.64 33.69 -3.72
CA GLY A 24 10.93 33.42 -5.12
C GLY A 24 9.79 33.77 -6.09
N SER A 25 8.97 34.77 -5.78
CA SER A 25 7.89 35.21 -6.69
C SER A 25 8.37 35.69 -8.06
N VAL A 26 9.61 36.21 -8.15
CA VAL A 26 10.19 36.76 -9.40
C VAL A 26 11.57 36.16 -9.69
N GLY A 27 12.51 36.23 -8.76
CA GLY A 27 13.86 35.69 -8.89
C GLY A 27 14.05 34.32 -8.20
N THR A 28 15.26 33.76 -8.32
CA THR A 28 15.65 32.48 -7.71
C THR A 28 16.60 32.76 -6.52
N PRO A 29 16.07 32.96 -5.30
CA PRO A 29 16.91 33.19 -4.12
C PRO A 29 17.67 31.92 -3.70
N SER A 30 18.82 32.10 -3.05
CA SER A 30 19.59 31.05 -2.41
C SER A 30 19.63 31.24 -0.90
N PHE A 31 19.39 30.17 -0.15
CA PHE A 31 19.49 30.12 1.30
C PHE A 31 20.50 29.05 1.70
N ARG A 32 21.50 29.45 2.49
CA ARG A 32 22.57 28.59 2.99
C ARG A 32 22.60 28.65 4.51
N GLY A 33 22.03 27.66 5.19
CA GLY A 33 21.93 27.64 6.65
C GLY A 33 21.53 26.28 7.18
N VAL A 34 21.60 26.09 8.49
CA VAL A 34 21.15 24.85 9.14
C VAL A 34 19.64 24.87 9.25
N ARG A 35 19.08 25.76 10.08
CA ARG A 35 17.64 26.01 10.10
C ARG A 35 17.31 27.11 9.11
N ILE A 36 16.58 26.78 8.05
CA ILE A 36 16.21 27.75 7.01
C ILE A 36 14.97 28.54 7.46
N ILE A 37 13.91 27.84 7.85
CA ILE A 37 12.62 28.42 8.23
C ILE A 37 12.24 27.87 9.60
N GLU A 38 11.89 28.78 10.50
CA GLU A 38 11.24 28.51 11.77
C GLU A 38 10.02 29.44 11.86
N ASP A 39 8.84 28.92 11.48
CA ASP A 39 7.59 29.67 11.55
C ASP A 39 6.73 29.24 12.74
N THR A 40 6.24 30.23 13.48
CA THR A 40 5.45 30.04 14.70
C THR A 40 4.30 31.03 14.73
N ASN A 41 3.11 30.57 14.36
CA ASN A 41 1.89 31.38 14.41
C ASN A 41 1.06 31.03 15.65
N THR A 42 0.54 32.05 16.34
CA THR A 42 0.02 31.89 17.70
C THR A 42 -1.49 31.65 17.79
N ILE A 43 -2.22 31.68 16.67
CA ILE A 43 -3.69 31.49 16.64
C ILE A 43 -4.13 30.78 15.34
N PRO A 44 -4.92 29.68 15.41
CA PRO A 44 -5.70 29.20 14.27
C PRO A 44 -6.95 30.08 14.10
N VAL A 45 -6.95 30.95 13.09
CA VAL A 45 -8.05 31.91 12.86
C VAL A 45 -9.17 31.26 12.03
N ASN A 46 -10.32 31.06 12.66
CA ASN A 46 -11.54 30.56 12.03
C ASN A 46 -12.30 31.69 11.30
N PRO A 47 -12.87 31.50 10.09
CA PRO A 47 -12.58 30.50 9.08
C PRO A 47 -11.68 31.11 7.98
N ASN A 48 -10.40 30.74 8.01
CA ASN A 48 -9.37 30.99 7.00
C ASN A 48 -8.65 32.37 7.07
N PRO A 49 -7.32 32.45 6.87
CA PRO A 49 -6.32 31.37 6.86
C PRO A 49 -5.31 31.44 8.01
N TYR A 50 -4.71 30.29 8.30
CA TYR A 50 -3.35 30.20 8.83
C TYR A 50 -2.39 31.06 8.01
N ARG A 51 -1.43 31.74 8.63
CA ARG A 51 -0.42 32.52 7.88
C ARG A 51 0.28 31.64 6.85
N SER A 52 0.64 32.22 5.72
CA SER A 52 1.10 31.48 4.55
C SER A 52 2.61 31.50 4.39
N VAL A 53 3.19 30.34 4.06
CA VAL A 53 4.60 30.20 3.66
C VAL A 53 4.64 29.59 2.25
N VAL A 54 4.70 30.47 1.25
CA VAL A 54 4.69 30.07 -0.17
C VAL A 54 6.10 30.13 -0.73
N ILE A 55 6.63 29.00 -1.17
CA ILE A 55 7.96 28.90 -1.79
C ILE A 55 7.78 28.55 -3.27
N THR A 56 7.80 29.55 -4.14
CA THR A 56 7.62 29.40 -5.59
C THR A 56 8.87 28.82 -6.27
N ARG A 57 10.07 29.29 -5.91
CA ARG A 57 11.37 28.79 -6.37
C ARG A 57 12.51 29.24 -5.46
N GLY A 58 13.65 28.58 -5.57
CA GLY A 58 14.88 28.90 -4.83
C GLY A 58 15.71 27.66 -4.53
N THR A 59 16.94 27.86 -4.07
CA THR A 59 17.83 26.77 -3.61
C THR A 59 18.05 26.89 -2.12
N PHE A 60 17.79 25.80 -1.39
CA PHE A 60 17.94 25.69 0.05
C PHE A 60 18.95 24.57 0.34
N GLN A 61 20.03 24.88 1.06
CA GLN A 61 21.13 23.94 1.28
C GLN A 61 21.96 24.33 2.52
N LEU A 62 22.87 23.46 2.94
CA LEU A 62 23.84 23.80 3.99
C LEU A 62 24.88 24.85 3.52
N PRO A 63 25.46 25.62 4.45
CA PRO A 63 26.70 26.36 4.21
C PRO A 63 27.86 25.42 3.89
N ALA A 64 28.83 25.89 3.09
CA ALA A 64 30.05 25.13 2.86
C ALA A 64 30.84 24.97 4.18
N GLY A 65 31.32 23.75 4.46
CA GLY A 65 32.03 23.45 5.70
C GLY A 65 31.14 23.36 6.96
N SER A 66 29.82 23.35 6.83
CA SER A 66 28.93 23.09 7.97
C SER A 66 29.13 21.66 8.50
N GLY A 67 29.21 21.52 9.83
CA GLY A 67 29.21 20.22 10.52
C GLY A 67 27.81 19.67 10.83
N SER A 68 26.74 20.34 10.37
CA SER A 68 25.38 19.83 10.50
C SER A 68 25.10 18.76 9.44
N ALA A 69 24.19 17.84 9.76
CA ALA A 69 23.87 16.71 8.90
C ALA A 69 22.90 17.08 7.74
N GLY A 70 22.11 18.15 7.90
CA GLY A 70 21.24 18.67 6.85
C GLY A 70 20.51 19.96 7.23
N ILE A 71 19.65 20.43 6.33
CA ILE A 71 18.81 21.61 6.54
C ILE A 71 17.50 21.27 7.24
N GLN A 72 16.97 22.22 8.01
CA GLN A 72 15.72 22.09 8.76
C GLN A 72 14.71 23.17 8.32
N ILE A 73 13.46 22.74 8.15
CA ILE A 73 12.29 23.59 7.90
C ILE A 73 11.19 23.19 8.89
N VAL A 74 10.76 24.12 9.73
CA VAL A 74 9.74 23.90 10.76
C VAL A 74 8.64 24.94 10.60
N ILE A 75 7.40 24.49 10.43
CA ILE A 75 6.23 25.34 10.17
C ILE A 75 5.11 24.96 11.14
N ASN A 76 4.77 25.88 12.05
CA ASN A 76 3.71 25.66 13.04
C ASN A 76 2.53 26.61 12.80
N ASN A 77 1.33 26.05 12.71
CA ASN A 77 0.07 26.77 12.49
C ASN A 77 0.11 27.69 11.24
N ALA A 78 0.75 27.24 10.17
CA ALA A 78 0.91 27.99 8.91
C ALA A 78 0.62 27.12 7.67
N ALA A 79 -0.08 27.70 6.69
CA ALA A 79 -0.38 27.07 5.42
C ALA A 79 0.86 27.16 4.49
N ALA A 80 1.55 26.05 4.29
CA ALA A 80 2.74 25.97 3.48
C ALA A 80 2.44 25.51 2.05
N THR A 81 3.12 26.07 1.05
CA THR A 81 3.05 25.60 -0.35
C THR A 81 4.41 25.64 -1.02
N PHE A 82 4.91 24.50 -1.48
CA PHE A 82 6.20 24.36 -2.17
C PHE A 82 5.97 24.07 -3.66
N GLY A 83 6.40 25.00 -4.50
CA GLY A 83 6.09 25.04 -5.93
C GLY A 83 4.69 25.57 -6.20
N THR A 84 4.56 26.38 -7.25
CA THR A 84 3.28 26.91 -7.74
C THR A 84 3.22 26.94 -9.28
N SER A 85 4.27 26.47 -9.94
CA SER A 85 4.47 26.44 -11.39
C SER A 85 5.04 25.09 -11.80
N ASN A 86 4.85 24.68 -13.05
CA ASN A 86 5.42 23.47 -13.65
C ASN A 86 6.77 23.72 -14.35
N THR A 87 7.22 24.98 -14.47
CA THR A 87 8.50 25.34 -15.11
C THR A 87 9.58 25.78 -14.12
N THR A 88 9.19 26.12 -12.88
CA THR A 88 10.12 26.56 -11.83
C THR A 88 9.69 26.02 -10.48
N TYR A 89 10.62 25.49 -9.70
CA TYR A 89 10.37 24.82 -8.44
C TYR A 89 11.45 25.15 -7.38
N PRO A 90 11.14 25.06 -6.08
CA PRO A 90 12.16 25.05 -5.04
C PRO A 90 12.94 23.74 -5.03
N THR A 91 14.24 23.85 -4.75
CA THR A 91 15.16 22.71 -4.56
C THR A 91 15.73 22.74 -3.15
N PHE A 92 15.54 21.67 -2.41
CA PHE A 92 16.04 21.46 -1.05
C PHE A 92 17.12 20.38 -1.09
N THR A 93 18.38 20.78 -0.93
CA THR A 93 19.55 19.91 -1.03
C THR A 93 20.13 19.63 0.35
N GLY A 94 20.16 18.36 0.72
CA GLY A 94 20.53 17.91 2.05
C GLY A 94 19.49 18.26 3.11
N LEU A 95 18.20 18.05 2.83
CA LEU A 95 17.14 18.15 3.85
C LEU A 95 17.34 17.08 4.92
N GLU A 96 17.40 17.48 6.19
CA GLU A 96 17.32 16.58 7.35
C GLU A 96 15.86 16.51 7.83
N LEU A 97 15.22 17.66 8.02
CA LEU A 97 13.88 17.73 8.62
C LEU A 97 12.97 18.73 7.90
N LEU A 98 11.80 18.25 7.49
CA LEU A 98 10.63 19.06 7.17
C LEU A 98 9.51 18.71 8.16
N GLN A 99 9.20 19.61 9.08
CA GLN A 99 8.17 19.42 10.09
C GLN A 99 7.02 20.42 9.90
N VAL A 100 5.79 19.92 9.90
CA VAL A 100 4.58 20.74 9.84
C VAL A 100 3.57 20.29 10.92
N THR A 101 3.10 21.26 11.71
CA THR A 101 2.17 21.01 12.83
C THR A 101 0.99 21.98 12.79
N GLY A 102 -0.22 21.47 12.99
CA GLY A 102 -1.45 22.25 13.18
C GLY A 102 -1.98 22.98 11.94
N SER A 103 -1.64 22.56 10.72
CA SER A 103 -2.03 23.31 9.50
C SER A 103 -2.00 22.48 8.20
N THR A 104 -1.67 23.10 7.06
CA THR A 104 -1.61 22.44 5.75
C THR A 104 -0.24 22.59 5.10
N LEU A 105 0.19 21.55 4.36
CA LEU A 105 1.34 21.60 3.47
C LEU A 105 0.95 21.08 2.09
N ASN A 106 1.15 21.89 1.06
CA ASN A 106 0.99 21.50 -0.33
C ASN A 106 2.35 21.45 -1.02
N VAL A 107 2.92 20.25 -1.17
CA VAL A 107 4.12 20.03 -1.98
C VAL A 107 3.66 19.79 -3.41
N ALA A 108 3.48 20.87 -4.18
CA ALA A 108 2.98 20.78 -5.54
C ALA A 108 4.09 20.36 -6.51
N TYR A 109 5.14 21.18 -6.67
CA TYR A 109 6.27 20.88 -7.56
C TYR A 109 7.58 21.33 -6.93
N SER A 110 8.37 20.40 -6.42
CA SER A 110 9.63 20.64 -5.72
C SER A 110 10.61 19.49 -5.93
N SER A 111 11.90 19.77 -5.76
CA SER A 111 12.92 18.74 -5.60
C SER A 111 13.41 18.73 -4.15
N ILE A 112 13.20 17.61 -3.45
CA ILE A 112 13.68 17.37 -2.09
C ILE A 112 14.73 16.26 -2.14
N VAL A 113 15.90 16.51 -1.57
CA VAL A 113 17.01 15.55 -1.54
C VAL A 113 17.59 15.53 -0.12
N GLY A 114 17.45 14.40 0.58
CA GLY A 114 18.17 14.15 1.84
C GLY A 114 19.65 13.83 1.59
N THR A 115 20.49 13.86 2.64
CA THR A 115 21.87 13.34 2.51
C THR A 115 21.90 11.83 2.81
N LEU A 116 23.03 11.18 2.56
CA LEU A 116 23.22 9.77 2.97
C LEU A 116 23.56 9.64 4.47
N LEU A 117 23.96 10.74 5.14
CA LEU A 117 24.36 10.77 6.55
C LEU A 117 23.23 11.25 7.48
N ALA A 118 22.40 12.15 6.99
CA ALA A 118 21.05 12.42 7.48
C ALA A 118 20.08 12.40 6.29
N PRO A 119 19.46 11.24 6.04
CA PRO A 119 18.29 11.14 5.19
C PRO A 119 17.19 12.11 5.61
N ALA A 120 16.36 12.52 4.66
CA ALA A 120 15.29 13.47 4.88
C ALA A 120 14.12 12.81 5.65
N GLN A 121 13.67 13.48 6.70
CA GLN A 121 12.48 13.12 7.46
C GLN A 121 11.39 14.16 7.22
N ILE A 122 10.20 13.71 6.82
CA ILE A 122 9.00 14.55 6.67
C ILE A 122 8.05 14.17 7.81
N ARG A 123 7.82 15.08 8.75
CA ARG A 123 6.98 14.84 9.94
C ARG A 123 5.77 15.75 9.93
N ILE A 124 4.58 15.18 9.84
CA ILE A 124 3.32 15.93 9.70
C ILE A 124 2.39 15.51 10.84
N SER A 125 1.98 16.49 11.67
CA SER A 125 1.12 16.23 12.82
C SER A 125 -0.06 17.20 12.92
N ASN A 126 -1.25 16.71 13.28
CA ASN A 126 -2.47 17.53 13.41
C ASN A 126 -2.72 18.41 12.17
N SER A 127 -2.47 17.87 10.97
CA SER A 127 -2.32 18.66 9.74
C SER A 127 -2.92 17.94 8.51
N THR A 128 -2.80 18.55 7.34
CA THR A 128 -3.03 17.90 6.04
C THR A 128 -1.86 18.12 5.09
N LEU A 129 -1.29 17.04 4.55
CA LEU A 129 -0.25 17.09 3.52
C LEU A 129 -0.83 16.63 2.18
N THR A 130 -0.72 17.47 1.14
CA THR A 130 -0.92 17.08 -0.26
C THR A 130 0.43 17.07 -0.99
N TYR A 131 0.75 15.95 -1.65
CA TYR A 131 1.99 15.76 -2.42
C TYR A 131 1.64 15.49 -3.89
N GLY A 132 2.04 16.39 -4.77
CA GLY A 132 1.68 16.40 -6.19
C GLY A 132 0.22 16.74 -6.46
N SER A 133 -0.11 16.87 -7.74
CA SER A 133 -1.48 17.15 -8.24
C SER A 133 -1.68 16.50 -9.61
N SER A 134 -2.84 16.66 -10.25
CA SER A 134 -3.04 16.21 -11.63
C SER A 134 -2.03 16.79 -12.65
N THR A 135 -1.38 17.92 -12.35
CA THR A 135 -0.41 18.60 -13.24
C THR A 135 1.02 18.67 -12.70
N PHE A 136 1.25 18.37 -11.42
CA PHE A 136 2.57 18.53 -10.79
C PHE A 136 3.12 17.20 -10.24
N ASN A 137 4.40 16.94 -10.53
CA ASN A 137 5.15 15.73 -10.19
C ASN A 137 6.38 16.09 -9.35
N PRO A 138 6.26 16.28 -8.02
CA PRO A 138 7.39 16.56 -7.17
C PRO A 138 8.28 15.31 -6.98
N THR A 139 9.52 15.53 -6.56
CA THR A 139 10.49 14.46 -6.27
C THR A 139 11.03 14.60 -4.86
N ALA A 140 11.14 13.49 -4.14
CA ALA A 140 11.75 13.41 -2.82
C ALA A 140 12.63 12.15 -2.73
N THR A 141 13.94 12.32 -2.66
CA THR A 141 14.92 11.22 -2.68
C THR A 141 15.81 11.24 -1.43
N ASN A 142 16.34 10.07 -1.05
CA ASN A 142 17.03 9.87 0.23
C ASN A 142 16.14 10.23 1.43
N LEU A 143 14.86 9.88 1.34
CA LEU A 143 13.99 9.90 2.51
C LEU A 143 14.37 8.74 3.46
N GLU A 144 14.06 8.90 4.74
CA GLU A 144 14.07 7.81 5.73
C GLU A 144 12.68 7.62 6.34
N VAL A 145 11.99 8.70 6.70
CA VAL A 145 10.63 8.64 7.27
C VAL A 145 9.69 9.67 6.64
N ILE A 146 8.46 9.24 6.33
CA ILE A 146 7.27 10.09 6.28
C ILE A 146 6.39 9.70 7.47
N ASP A 147 6.33 10.57 8.47
CA ASP A 147 5.62 10.35 9.73
C ASP A 147 4.30 11.12 9.73
N VAL A 148 3.19 10.39 9.88
CA VAL A 148 1.82 10.87 9.71
C VAL A 148 1.03 10.58 10.99
N ILE A 149 0.83 11.63 11.80
CA ILE A 149 0.23 11.53 13.14
C ILE A 149 -1.00 12.44 13.23
N ASN A 150 -2.18 11.88 13.55
CA ASN A 150 -3.46 12.60 13.56
C ASN A 150 -3.64 13.53 12.34
N THR A 151 -3.39 12.98 11.15
CA THR A 151 -3.15 13.76 9.92
C THR A 151 -3.77 13.10 8.70
N ASN A 152 -4.17 13.92 7.72
CA ASN A 152 -4.54 13.47 6.38
C ASN A 152 -3.36 13.62 5.42
N LEU A 153 -2.90 12.54 4.79
CA LEU A 153 -1.89 12.57 3.72
C LEU A 153 -2.51 12.14 2.39
N VAL A 154 -2.35 12.97 1.35
CA VAL A 154 -2.74 12.64 -0.02
C VAL A 154 -1.51 12.72 -0.93
N VAL A 155 -1.09 11.59 -1.48
CA VAL A 155 0.00 11.50 -2.47
C VAL A 155 -0.60 11.27 -3.85
N ASN A 156 -0.84 12.35 -4.61
CA ASN A 156 -1.48 12.28 -5.92
C ASN A 156 -0.54 11.72 -7.01
N ARG A 157 0.69 12.25 -7.07
CA ARG A 157 1.73 11.94 -8.07
C ARG A 157 3.11 12.25 -7.49
N GLY A 158 4.16 11.98 -8.27
CA GLY A 158 5.56 12.27 -7.92
C GLY A 158 6.35 11.01 -7.57
N SER A 159 7.63 11.19 -7.27
CA SER A 159 8.54 10.09 -6.92
C SER A 159 9.08 10.29 -5.52
N LEU A 160 8.80 9.34 -4.63
CA LEU A 160 9.33 9.29 -3.28
C LEU A 160 10.26 8.08 -3.17
N SER A 161 11.50 8.28 -2.72
CA SER A 161 12.44 7.17 -2.60
C SER A 161 13.33 7.21 -1.36
N GLY A 162 13.51 6.03 -0.78
CA GLY A 162 14.47 5.79 0.28
C GLY A 162 15.92 5.78 -0.20
N THR A 163 16.85 5.77 0.76
CA THR A 163 18.24 5.37 0.48
C THR A 163 18.32 3.87 0.17
N ALA A 164 19.38 3.42 -0.52
CA ALA A 164 19.58 1.99 -0.75
C ALA A 164 19.85 1.21 0.56
N THR A 165 20.42 1.87 1.57
CA THR A 165 20.79 1.25 2.86
C THR A 165 19.58 1.12 3.79
N ASN A 166 18.91 2.22 4.12
CA ASN A 166 17.84 2.25 5.14
C ASN A 166 16.44 2.20 4.52
N GLY A 167 16.28 2.72 3.30
CA GLY A 167 14.98 2.81 2.63
C GLY A 167 14.11 3.93 3.18
N LEU A 168 12.87 3.96 2.70
CA LEU A 168 11.82 4.87 3.15
C LEU A 168 10.84 4.10 4.04
N GLN A 169 10.51 4.64 5.20
CA GLN A 169 9.42 4.19 6.05
C GLN A 169 8.26 5.18 5.96
N ILE A 170 7.02 4.68 5.90
CA ILE A 170 5.82 5.52 6.01
C ILE A 170 5.08 5.07 7.27
N LEU A 171 5.00 5.94 8.27
CA LEU A 171 4.40 5.64 9.57
C LEU A 171 3.06 6.37 9.67
N ILE A 172 1.99 5.63 9.93
CA ILE A 172 0.61 6.14 9.92
C ILE A 172 -0.04 5.77 11.25
N SER A 173 -0.30 6.75 12.10
CA SER A 173 -0.78 6.52 13.46
C SER A 173 -1.81 7.54 13.95
N GLN A 174 -2.45 7.23 15.08
CA GLN A 174 -3.40 8.11 15.79
C GLN A 174 -4.56 8.58 14.90
N THR A 175 -5.35 7.64 14.36
CA THR A 175 -6.52 7.93 13.50
C THR A 175 -6.22 8.71 12.21
N SER A 176 -4.98 8.62 11.72
CA SER A 176 -4.58 9.25 10.46
C SER A 176 -5.24 8.55 9.26
N ALA A 177 -5.42 9.30 8.17
CA ALA A 177 -5.88 8.74 6.89
C ALA A 177 -4.90 9.07 5.77
N VAL A 178 -4.40 8.05 5.09
CA VAL A 178 -3.47 8.19 3.96
C VAL A 178 -4.12 7.71 2.68
N THR A 179 -4.02 8.50 1.62
CA THR A 179 -4.50 8.17 0.28
C THR A 179 -3.37 8.33 -0.74
N ILE A 180 -3.11 7.27 -1.53
CA ILE A 180 -1.99 7.21 -2.48
C ILE A 180 -2.51 6.91 -3.89
N GLY A 181 -2.17 7.78 -4.84
CA GLY A 181 -2.53 7.67 -6.26
C GLY A 181 -3.97 8.02 -6.57
N GLY A 182 -4.54 7.38 -7.60
CA GLY A 182 -5.90 7.65 -8.09
C GLY A 182 -5.98 8.70 -9.20
N GLN A 183 -4.84 9.25 -9.62
CA GLN A 183 -4.75 10.15 -10.77
C GLN A 183 -4.73 9.38 -12.10
N THR A 184 -5.25 9.99 -13.16
CA THR A 184 -5.51 9.31 -14.44
C THR A 184 -4.32 9.30 -15.42
N THR A 185 -3.27 10.10 -15.17
CA THR A 185 -2.19 10.35 -16.16
C THR A 185 -0.86 9.69 -15.79
N THR A 186 -0.35 9.89 -14.56
CA THR A 186 0.70 9.04 -13.98
C THR A 186 0.44 8.84 -12.51
N ASN A 187 0.90 7.71 -11.98
CA ASN A 187 0.80 7.36 -10.57
C ASN A 187 2.04 7.79 -9.79
N PRO A 188 1.96 7.86 -8.44
CA PRO A 188 3.15 8.02 -7.62
C PRO A 188 4.03 6.75 -7.68
N THR A 189 5.33 6.94 -7.53
CA THR A 189 6.32 5.85 -7.48
C THR A 189 7.05 5.84 -6.15
N PHE A 190 7.12 4.68 -5.51
CA PHE A 190 7.81 4.44 -4.26
C PHE A 190 8.96 3.45 -4.49
N ALA A 191 10.18 3.96 -4.54
CA ALA A 191 11.39 3.17 -4.77
C ALA A 191 12.24 3.08 -3.50
N ASN A 192 12.90 1.94 -3.27
CA ASN A 192 13.57 1.64 -2.00
C ASN A 192 12.62 1.84 -0.80
N LEU A 193 11.35 1.43 -0.94
CA LEU A 193 10.38 1.47 0.15
C LEU A 193 10.72 0.34 1.13
N ASP A 194 10.94 0.66 2.41
CA ASP A 194 11.25 -0.33 3.42
C ASP A 194 9.95 -0.95 3.96
N VAL A 195 9.06 -0.11 4.50
CA VAL A 195 7.76 -0.52 5.05
C VAL A 195 6.76 0.63 5.08
N ILE A 196 5.47 0.31 4.95
CA ILE A 196 4.35 1.16 5.37
C ILE A 196 3.75 0.53 6.63
N THR A 197 3.76 1.25 7.74
CA THR A 197 3.19 0.82 9.02
C THR A 197 1.92 1.61 9.31
N VAL A 198 0.80 0.91 9.55
CA VAL A 198 -0.51 1.49 9.81
C VAL A 198 -1.01 1.01 11.18
N ASP A 199 -1.24 1.92 12.12
CA ASP A 199 -1.76 1.58 13.45
C ASP A 199 -2.95 2.47 13.83
N LEU A 200 -4.08 1.84 14.18
CA LEU A 200 -5.35 2.49 14.52
C LEU A 200 -5.72 3.62 13.53
N SER A 201 -5.56 3.35 12.22
CA SER A 201 -5.58 4.35 11.15
C SER A 201 -6.13 3.79 9.83
N GLN A 202 -6.14 4.58 8.75
CA GLN A 202 -6.59 4.15 7.42
C GLN A 202 -5.53 4.35 6.33
N LEU A 203 -5.37 3.35 5.46
CA LEU A 203 -4.55 3.40 4.26
C LEU A 203 -5.38 3.07 3.00
N ASN A 204 -5.47 4.01 2.08
CA ASN A 204 -6.12 3.86 0.78
C ASN A 204 -5.09 3.93 -0.35
N VAL A 205 -4.74 2.80 -0.96
CA VAL A 205 -3.83 2.77 -2.13
C VAL A 205 -4.63 2.64 -3.41
N LEU A 206 -4.87 3.75 -4.09
CA LEU A 206 -5.70 3.87 -5.28
C LEU A 206 -4.94 3.53 -6.57
N GLY A 207 -3.64 3.83 -6.62
CA GLY A 207 -2.72 3.58 -7.72
C GLY A 207 -1.27 3.86 -7.30
N GLY A 208 -0.30 3.26 -7.99
CA GLY A 208 1.11 3.40 -7.63
C GLY A 208 1.99 2.24 -8.10
N ALA A 209 3.29 2.49 -8.18
CA ALA A 209 4.29 1.44 -8.29
C ALA A 209 5.14 1.42 -7.00
N PHE A 210 5.14 0.28 -6.31
CA PHE A 210 5.82 0.10 -5.02
C PHE A 210 6.88 -0.99 -5.14
N THR A 211 8.14 -0.60 -4.97
CA THR A 211 9.29 -1.50 -5.03
C THR A 211 9.99 -1.51 -3.67
N ALA A 212 10.00 -2.68 -3.03
CA ALA A 212 10.66 -2.88 -1.75
C ALA A 212 12.19 -2.65 -1.85
N ARG A 213 12.79 -2.01 -0.84
CA ARG A 213 14.26 -1.91 -0.69
C ARG A 213 14.85 -3.29 -0.44
N ASN A 214 14.34 -3.97 0.59
CA ASN A 214 14.64 -5.36 0.86
C ASN A 214 13.49 -6.18 0.25
N PRO A 215 13.71 -6.88 -0.87
CA PRO A 215 12.66 -7.69 -1.47
C PRO A 215 12.16 -8.78 -0.51
N GLN A 216 12.97 -9.20 0.48
CA GLN A 216 12.60 -10.20 1.48
C GLN A 216 11.75 -9.69 2.66
N ALA A 217 11.43 -8.40 2.73
CA ALA A 217 10.64 -7.82 3.81
C ALA A 217 9.13 -7.75 3.48
N THR A 218 8.32 -7.54 4.53
CA THR A 218 6.90 -7.20 4.43
C THR A 218 6.74 -5.73 4.03
N LEU A 219 5.99 -5.47 2.96
CA LEU A 219 5.86 -4.11 2.43
C LEU A 219 4.85 -3.24 3.19
N ILE A 220 3.74 -3.82 3.65
CA ILE A 220 2.68 -3.14 4.41
C ILE A 220 2.35 -3.96 5.66
N ASN A 221 2.58 -3.38 6.84
CA ASN A 221 2.13 -3.90 8.13
C ASN A 221 0.96 -3.03 8.64
N ALA A 222 -0.15 -3.65 9.01
CA ALA A 222 -1.31 -2.94 9.52
C ALA A 222 -1.91 -3.60 10.77
N THR A 223 -2.18 -2.81 11.81
CA THR A 223 -2.76 -3.27 13.08
C THR A 223 -4.01 -2.45 13.38
N ASN A 224 -5.13 -3.13 13.65
CA ASN A 224 -6.44 -2.53 13.99
C ASN A 224 -6.83 -1.37 13.05
N SER A 225 -6.58 -1.55 11.75
CA SER A 225 -6.60 -0.48 10.74
C SER A 225 -7.40 -0.89 9.51
N ASP A 226 -7.88 0.09 8.75
CA ASP A 226 -8.58 -0.12 7.48
C ASP A 226 -7.61 0.03 6.29
N VAL A 227 -7.42 -1.05 5.53
CA VAL A 227 -6.56 -1.07 4.35
C VAL A 227 -7.40 -1.30 3.09
N ASN A 228 -7.41 -0.33 2.18
CA ASN A 228 -8.14 -0.39 0.92
C ASN A 228 -7.17 -0.32 -0.28
N ILE A 229 -7.08 -1.39 -1.05
CA ILE A 229 -6.18 -1.53 -2.20
C ILE A 229 -6.99 -1.52 -3.50
N GLY A 230 -6.76 -0.53 -4.35
CA GLY A 230 -7.31 -0.46 -5.71
C GLY A 230 -8.72 0.13 -5.86
N ARG A 231 -9.32 0.71 -4.80
CA ARG A 231 -10.71 1.22 -4.82
C ARG A 231 -10.89 2.54 -5.59
N VAL A 232 -11.03 2.50 -6.91
CA VAL A 232 -11.20 3.70 -7.76
C VAL A 232 -12.34 3.56 -8.77
N ALA A 233 -12.96 4.70 -9.10
CA ALA A 233 -13.75 4.83 -10.33
C ALA A 233 -12.82 4.91 -11.54
N THR A 234 -13.35 4.59 -12.73
CA THR A 234 -12.61 4.60 -14.01
C THR A 234 -12.08 6.00 -14.38
N PRO A 235 -10.92 6.12 -15.06
CA PRO A 235 -10.05 5.03 -15.54
C PRO A 235 -9.21 4.41 -14.42
N THR A 236 -8.80 3.16 -14.58
CA THR A 236 -8.02 2.41 -13.58
C THR A 236 -6.52 2.69 -13.74
N PRO A 237 -5.86 3.45 -12.84
CA PRO A 237 -4.41 3.58 -12.83
C PRO A 237 -3.67 2.23 -12.70
N THR A 238 -2.40 2.19 -13.10
CA THR A 238 -1.50 1.09 -12.74
C THR A 238 -1.35 0.99 -11.22
N LEU A 239 -1.45 -0.23 -10.68
CA LEU A 239 -1.21 -0.53 -9.28
C LEU A 239 -0.42 -1.83 -9.16
N THR A 240 0.84 -1.74 -8.75
CA THR A 240 1.77 -2.88 -8.68
C THR A 240 2.58 -2.88 -7.39
N PHE A 241 2.63 -4.02 -6.72
CA PHE A 241 3.48 -4.27 -5.54
C PHE A 241 4.40 -5.46 -5.81
N SER A 242 5.65 -5.39 -5.35
CA SER A 242 6.62 -6.49 -5.43
C SER A 242 7.44 -6.58 -4.14
N ALA A 243 7.25 -7.66 -3.40
CA ALA A 243 7.92 -7.99 -2.15
C ALA A 243 7.77 -9.50 -1.86
N SER A 244 8.41 -10.04 -0.82
CA SER A 244 8.16 -11.42 -0.39
C SER A 244 6.77 -11.55 0.22
N GLN A 245 6.39 -10.56 1.01
CA GLN A 245 5.04 -10.37 1.54
C GLN A 245 4.60 -8.94 1.26
N VAL A 246 3.44 -8.76 0.63
CA VAL A 246 2.91 -7.42 0.31
C VAL A 246 2.11 -6.86 1.48
N LEU A 247 1.32 -7.70 2.15
CA LEU A 247 0.42 -7.31 3.23
C LEU A 247 0.53 -8.27 4.42
N ASN A 248 0.63 -7.70 5.62
CA ASN A 248 0.46 -8.37 6.90
C ASN A 248 -0.52 -7.54 7.75
N VAL A 249 -1.71 -8.06 8.01
CA VAL A 249 -2.79 -7.31 8.66
C VAL A 249 -3.30 -8.05 9.90
N THR A 250 -3.35 -7.37 11.05
CA THR A 250 -3.87 -7.93 12.31
C THR A 250 -5.04 -7.07 12.80
N GLY A 251 -6.24 -7.65 12.88
CA GLY A 251 -7.47 -6.92 13.16
C GLY A 251 -7.91 -6.01 12.01
N GLY A 252 -8.95 -5.21 12.23
CA GLY A 252 -9.44 -4.23 11.25
C GLY A 252 -10.02 -4.85 9.97
N THR A 253 -9.89 -4.13 8.85
CA THR A 253 -10.42 -4.56 7.54
C THR A 253 -9.38 -4.48 6.43
N LEU A 254 -9.40 -5.45 5.52
CA LEU A 254 -8.59 -5.48 4.30
C LEU A 254 -9.48 -5.67 3.07
N ASN A 255 -9.52 -4.67 2.20
CA ASN A 255 -10.30 -4.70 0.97
C ASN A 255 -9.38 -4.58 -0.24
N ILE A 256 -9.30 -5.61 -1.08
CA ILE A 256 -8.47 -5.65 -2.30
C ILE A 256 -9.36 -5.69 -3.54
N TYR A 257 -9.52 -4.54 -4.20
CA TYR A 257 -10.41 -4.38 -5.34
C TYR A 257 -9.76 -4.70 -6.68
N ARG A 258 -8.49 -4.32 -6.86
CA ARG A 258 -7.68 -4.59 -8.06
C ARG A 258 -6.18 -4.39 -7.76
N GLY A 259 -5.34 -4.73 -8.74
CA GLY A 259 -3.91 -4.49 -8.74
C GLY A 259 -3.12 -5.78 -8.92
N THR A 260 -1.82 -5.67 -9.21
CA THR A 260 -0.92 -6.83 -9.29
C THR A 260 -0.05 -6.87 -8.04
N LEU A 261 -0.19 -7.93 -7.26
CA LEU A 261 0.61 -8.20 -6.07
C LEU A 261 1.51 -9.40 -6.39
N THR A 262 2.82 -9.17 -6.45
CA THR A 262 3.81 -10.21 -6.73
C THR A 262 4.55 -10.60 -5.44
N GLY A 263 4.42 -11.86 -5.04
CA GLY A 263 5.15 -12.50 -3.95
C GLY A 263 6.37 -13.23 -4.51
N ILE A 264 7.57 -12.88 -4.02
CA ILE A 264 8.83 -13.40 -4.57
C ILE A 264 9.48 -14.50 -3.73
N ASN A 265 9.07 -14.66 -2.46
CA ASN A 265 9.52 -15.76 -1.61
C ASN A 265 8.49 -16.90 -1.70
N PRO A 266 8.90 -18.13 -2.02
CA PRO A 266 7.98 -19.26 -2.08
C PRO A 266 7.38 -19.64 -0.73
N ASP A 267 8.06 -19.33 0.38
CA ASP A 267 7.69 -19.81 1.72
C ASP A 267 6.77 -18.84 2.49
N THR A 268 6.31 -17.75 1.86
CA THR A 268 5.46 -16.73 2.50
C THR A 268 4.30 -16.31 1.62
N ALA A 269 3.09 -16.23 2.20
CA ALA A 269 1.93 -15.65 1.54
C ALA A 269 2.15 -14.19 1.11
N ILE A 270 1.65 -13.82 -0.07
CA ILE A 270 1.56 -12.41 -0.52
C ILE A 270 0.78 -11.57 0.50
N VAL A 271 -0.33 -12.13 1.01
CA VAL A 271 -1.19 -11.54 2.03
C VAL A 271 -1.30 -12.50 3.21
N ASN A 272 -0.86 -12.06 4.39
CA ASN A 272 -1.12 -12.74 5.66
C ASN A 272 -2.08 -11.90 6.48
N THR A 273 -3.09 -12.51 7.10
CA THR A 273 -4.00 -11.79 8.01
C THR A 273 -4.38 -12.59 9.24
N THR A 274 -4.49 -11.91 10.39
CA THR A 274 -4.98 -12.48 11.66
C THR A 274 -6.14 -11.65 12.20
N ASP A 275 -7.26 -12.28 12.59
CA ASP A 275 -8.44 -11.60 13.16
C ASP A 275 -9.05 -10.49 12.27
N THR A 276 -8.81 -10.55 10.95
CA THR A 276 -9.18 -9.51 9.98
C THR A 276 -10.41 -9.89 9.18
N THR A 277 -11.22 -8.89 8.78
CA THR A 277 -12.25 -9.06 7.75
C THR A 277 -11.66 -8.76 6.38
N VAL A 278 -11.59 -9.76 5.50
CA VAL A 278 -10.94 -9.68 4.17
C VAL A 278 -11.98 -9.74 3.05
N PHE A 279 -11.97 -8.75 2.17
CA PHE A 279 -12.78 -8.72 0.94
C PHE A 279 -11.89 -8.59 -0.30
N ILE A 280 -12.13 -9.40 -1.32
CA ILE A 280 -11.41 -9.36 -2.59
C ILE A 280 -12.40 -9.28 -3.77
N GLY A 281 -12.21 -8.29 -4.65
CA GLY A 281 -13.01 -8.07 -5.86
C GLY A 281 -13.88 -6.81 -5.79
N GLY A 282 -15.12 -6.88 -6.32
CA GLY A 282 -15.96 -5.69 -6.51
C GLY A 282 -15.44 -4.70 -7.60
N GLY A 283 -14.55 -5.17 -8.47
CA GLY A 283 -13.95 -4.39 -9.56
C GLY A 283 -13.25 -5.28 -10.60
N ALA A 284 -12.32 -4.69 -11.36
CA ALA A 284 -11.42 -5.46 -12.23
C ALA A 284 -10.55 -6.42 -11.40
N ALA A 285 -10.35 -7.66 -11.85
CA ALA A 285 -9.72 -8.70 -11.05
C ALA A 285 -8.35 -8.26 -10.48
N ALA A 286 -8.19 -8.42 -9.16
CA ALA A 286 -6.88 -8.39 -8.53
C ALA A 286 -6.07 -9.62 -8.98
N ILE A 287 -4.76 -9.46 -9.16
CA ILE A 287 -3.83 -10.49 -9.63
C ILE A 287 -2.82 -10.76 -8.53
N PHE A 288 -2.76 -12.01 -8.08
CA PHE A 288 -1.82 -12.51 -7.08
C PHE A 288 -0.88 -13.50 -7.76
N ASN A 289 0.42 -13.18 -7.79
CA ASN A 289 1.46 -13.98 -8.46
C ASN A 289 2.55 -14.35 -7.45
N GLY A 290 2.56 -15.59 -6.97
CA GLY A 290 3.50 -16.07 -5.95
C GLY A 290 3.21 -17.53 -5.60
N ALA A 291 4.03 -18.19 -4.79
CA ALA A 291 3.75 -19.58 -4.42
C ALA A 291 2.45 -19.71 -3.60
N GLN A 292 2.36 -18.92 -2.53
CA GLN A 292 1.16 -18.75 -1.71
C GLN A 292 0.63 -17.32 -1.87
N ALA A 293 -0.66 -17.17 -2.15
CA ALA A 293 -1.31 -15.87 -2.28
C ALA A 293 -1.89 -15.37 -0.95
N LEU A 294 -2.64 -16.21 -0.24
CA LEU A 294 -3.33 -15.83 0.98
C LEU A 294 -3.02 -16.83 2.11
N ASN A 295 -2.74 -16.30 3.31
CA ASN A 295 -2.80 -17.05 4.56
C ASN A 295 -3.68 -16.26 5.54
N ILE A 296 -4.80 -16.83 5.97
CA ILE A 296 -5.80 -16.14 6.80
C ILE A 296 -6.07 -16.99 8.04
N THR A 297 -5.85 -16.42 9.22
CA THR A 297 -6.12 -17.04 10.52
C THR A 297 -7.17 -16.23 11.27
N ASN A 298 -8.26 -16.87 11.69
CA ASN A 298 -9.45 -16.24 12.25
C ASN A 298 -10.10 -15.21 11.30
N GLY A 299 -11.24 -14.64 11.72
CA GLY A 299 -11.94 -13.60 10.96
C GLY A 299 -12.75 -14.15 9.79
N SER A 300 -12.77 -13.42 8.67
CA SER A 300 -13.59 -13.79 7.51
C SER A 300 -12.96 -13.43 6.17
N LEU A 301 -13.34 -14.20 5.13
CA LEU A 301 -12.90 -14.01 3.76
C LEU A 301 -14.10 -13.96 2.81
N ASN A 302 -14.17 -12.97 1.93
CA ASN A 302 -15.12 -12.94 0.83
C ASN A 302 -14.41 -12.60 -0.49
N ILE A 303 -14.28 -13.58 -1.39
CA ILE A 303 -13.70 -13.40 -2.72
C ILE A 303 -14.82 -13.41 -3.77
N THR A 304 -15.12 -12.24 -4.31
CA THR A 304 -16.06 -12.10 -5.44
C THR A 304 -15.34 -12.25 -6.78
N ASN A 305 -14.12 -11.72 -6.91
CA ASN A 305 -13.33 -11.73 -8.15
C ASN A 305 -11.83 -11.70 -7.86
N GLY A 306 -11.01 -12.39 -8.66
CA GLY A 306 -9.55 -12.39 -8.54
C GLY A 306 -8.89 -13.45 -9.43
N THR A 307 -7.60 -13.27 -9.73
CA THR A 307 -6.73 -14.26 -10.39
C THR A 307 -5.59 -14.60 -9.45
N PHE A 308 -5.50 -15.86 -9.05
CA PHE A 308 -4.51 -16.37 -8.12
C PHE A 308 -3.64 -17.40 -8.84
N THR A 309 -2.38 -17.06 -9.08
CA THR A 309 -1.41 -17.90 -9.78
C THR A 309 -0.36 -18.39 -8.79
N GLY A 310 -0.46 -19.66 -8.42
CA GLY A 310 0.53 -20.39 -7.63
C GLY A 310 1.81 -20.67 -8.42
N GLN A 311 2.85 -21.11 -7.72
CA GLN A 311 4.00 -21.77 -8.32
C GLN A 311 3.80 -23.29 -8.34
N SER A 312 4.69 -24.02 -9.02
CA SER A 312 4.65 -25.48 -9.14
C SER A 312 5.07 -26.23 -7.86
N ASN A 313 4.62 -25.78 -6.69
CA ASN A 313 4.84 -26.42 -5.39
C ASN A 313 3.58 -27.24 -5.01
N LEU A 314 3.79 -28.42 -4.44
CA LEU A 314 2.72 -29.31 -3.96
C LEU A 314 2.47 -29.15 -2.45
N ASP A 315 3.49 -28.74 -1.71
CA ASP A 315 3.48 -28.69 -0.24
C ASP A 315 2.85 -27.39 0.31
N LEU A 316 2.60 -26.41 -0.56
CA LEU A 316 2.04 -25.10 -0.21
C LEU A 316 0.80 -24.80 -1.07
N ALA A 317 -0.35 -24.64 -0.43
CA ALA A 317 -1.56 -24.15 -1.10
C ALA A 317 -1.43 -22.68 -1.52
N ILE A 318 -2.09 -22.31 -2.62
CA ILE A 318 -2.26 -20.91 -3.02
C ILE A 318 -3.01 -20.12 -1.93
N ILE A 319 -3.97 -20.76 -1.26
CA ILE A 319 -4.75 -20.18 -0.17
C ILE A 319 -4.73 -21.11 1.04
N THR A 320 -4.42 -20.59 2.22
CA THR A 320 -4.52 -21.30 3.49
C THR A 320 -5.47 -20.57 4.43
N LEU A 321 -6.45 -21.28 4.99
CA LEU A 321 -7.47 -20.72 5.89
C LEU A 321 -7.47 -21.49 7.22
N SER A 322 -7.31 -20.82 8.35
CA SER A 322 -7.43 -21.41 9.69
C SER A 322 -8.50 -20.70 10.50
N ASP A 323 -9.55 -21.40 10.92
CA ASP A 323 -10.69 -20.89 11.69
C ASP A 323 -11.39 -19.66 11.06
N VAL A 324 -11.48 -19.65 9.73
CA VAL A 324 -12.07 -18.57 8.92
C VAL A 324 -13.50 -18.92 8.50
N SER A 325 -14.40 -17.93 8.45
CA SER A 325 -15.65 -18.03 7.68
C SER A 325 -15.44 -17.45 6.27
N ALA A 326 -15.45 -18.31 5.25
CA ALA A 326 -15.06 -17.98 3.89
C ALA A 326 -16.20 -18.14 2.87
N VAL A 327 -16.31 -17.18 1.95
CA VAL A 327 -17.20 -17.24 0.78
C VAL A 327 -16.38 -16.94 -0.48
N ILE A 328 -16.46 -17.80 -1.49
CA ILE A 328 -15.66 -17.70 -2.73
C ILE A 328 -16.57 -17.82 -3.95
N GLY A 329 -16.43 -16.91 -4.92
CA GLY A 329 -17.06 -17.00 -6.24
C GLY A 329 -18.50 -16.51 -6.29
N SER A 330 -18.90 -15.59 -5.40
CA SER A 330 -20.20 -14.92 -5.43
C SER A 330 -20.25 -13.85 -6.55
N GLY A 331 -20.71 -14.26 -7.74
CA GLY A 331 -21.14 -13.35 -8.81
C GLY A 331 -20.12 -12.98 -9.90
N PHE A 332 -18.84 -13.33 -9.77
CA PHE A 332 -17.85 -13.23 -10.85
C PHE A 332 -16.93 -14.47 -10.93
N PHE A 333 -16.12 -14.53 -11.99
CA PHE A 333 -15.23 -15.65 -12.30
C PHE A 333 -13.85 -15.51 -11.62
N THR A 334 -13.78 -15.80 -10.33
CA THR A 334 -12.49 -16.04 -9.65
C THR A 334 -11.72 -17.17 -10.34
N THR A 335 -10.42 -16.99 -10.60
CA THR A 335 -9.56 -18.01 -11.21
C THR A 335 -8.42 -18.39 -10.27
N PHE A 336 -8.23 -19.69 -10.08
CA PHE A 336 -7.08 -20.28 -9.39
C PHE A 336 -6.26 -21.10 -10.38
N ALA A 337 -4.95 -20.88 -10.43
CA ALA A 337 -4.05 -21.59 -11.32
C ALA A 337 -2.87 -22.14 -10.52
N GLY A 338 -2.73 -23.46 -10.44
CA GLY A 338 -1.64 -24.14 -9.72
C GLY A 338 -1.97 -25.60 -9.40
N TYR A 339 -1.22 -26.19 -8.47
CA TYR A 339 -1.41 -27.56 -8.00
C TYR A 339 -2.22 -27.60 -6.70
N ASN A 340 -1.60 -27.31 -5.55
CA ASN A 340 -2.34 -27.18 -4.31
C ASN A 340 -3.06 -25.82 -4.29
N ILE A 341 -4.40 -25.83 -4.33
CA ILE A 341 -5.20 -24.62 -4.49
C ILE A 341 -5.62 -24.03 -3.15
N LEU A 342 -6.15 -24.86 -2.26
CA LEU A 342 -6.77 -24.43 -1.02
C LEU A 342 -6.64 -25.50 0.07
N ASP A 343 -6.00 -25.12 1.17
CA ASP A 343 -5.98 -25.89 2.41
C ASP A 343 -6.79 -25.14 3.49
N THR A 344 -7.70 -25.82 4.18
CA THR A 344 -8.47 -25.26 5.30
C THR A 344 -8.35 -26.08 6.57
N TYR A 345 -8.30 -25.40 7.72
CA TYR A 345 -8.33 -25.99 9.06
C TYR A 345 -9.41 -25.29 9.91
N GLY A 346 -10.41 -26.01 10.38
CA GLY A 346 -11.54 -25.42 11.12
C GLY A 346 -12.43 -24.51 10.26
N GLY A 347 -13.27 -23.70 10.90
CA GLY A 347 -14.11 -22.70 10.22
C GLY A 347 -15.14 -23.25 9.22
N SER A 348 -15.48 -22.44 8.21
CA SER A 348 -16.50 -22.76 7.19
C SER A 348 -16.15 -22.18 5.82
N LEU A 349 -16.53 -22.87 4.75
CA LEU A 349 -16.28 -22.48 3.36
C LEU A 349 -17.53 -22.66 2.49
N ASN A 350 -18.02 -21.57 1.90
CA ASN A 350 -19.02 -21.59 0.84
C ASN A 350 -18.35 -21.27 -0.51
N LEU A 351 -18.03 -22.30 -1.28
CA LEU A 351 -17.46 -22.19 -2.61
C LEU A 351 -18.59 -22.11 -3.65
N ASN A 352 -19.09 -20.92 -3.89
CA ASN A 352 -20.23 -20.65 -4.77
C ASN A 352 -19.84 -20.64 -6.26
N GLY A 353 -18.57 -20.40 -6.60
CA GLY A 353 -18.13 -20.32 -8.00
C GLY A 353 -16.62 -20.16 -8.20
N GLY A 354 -16.24 -19.98 -9.46
CA GLY A 354 -14.86 -19.80 -9.90
C GLY A 354 -14.30 -21.00 -10.65
N VAL A 355 -13.11 -20.84 -11.24
CA VAL A 355 -12.43 -21.87 -12.03
C VAL A 355 -11.05 -22.14 -11.45
N SER A 356 -10.82 -23.37 -10.98
CA SER A 356 -9.46 -23.86 -10.75
C SER A 356 -8.94 -24.60 -11.98
N ARG A 357 -7.64 -24.47 -12.24
CA ARG A 357 -6.93 -25.16 -13.31
C ARG A 357 -5.48 -25.46 -12.94
N GLN A 358 -4.93 -26.54 -13.48
CA GLN A 358 -3.48 -26.76 -13.52
C GLN A 358 -2.82 -25.73 -14.46
N ILE A 359 -1.59 -25.32 -14.17
CA ILE A 359 -0.82 -24.37 -15.03
C ILE A 359 -0.25 -25.08 -16.28
N GLU A 360 0.04 -26.37 -16.16
CA GLU A 360 0.67 -27.20 -17.20
C GLU A 360 -0.30 -28.27 -17.72
N THR A 361 -0.05 -28.79 -18.92
CA THR A 361 -1.03 -29.61 -19.66
C THR A 361 -1.02 -31.11 -19.32
N TYR A 362 0.08 -31.67 -18.79
CA TYR A 362 0.26 -33.11 -18.52
C TYR A 362 1.48 -33.34 -17.58
N GLN A 363 1.48 -34.15 -16.51
CA GLN A 363 0.42 -34.81 -15.71
C GLN A 363 0.88 -34.95 -14.24
N THR A 364 -0.09 -35.07 -13.31
CA THR A 364 0.05 -35.45 -11.88
C THR A 364 0.93 -34.58 -10.95
N PRO A 365 0.44 -34.27 -9.73
CA PRO A 365 -0.97 -34.34 -9.31
C PRO A 365 -1.81 -33.33 -10.11
N GLY A 366 -3.13 -33.47 -10.08
CA GLY A 366 -4.02 -32.43 -10.60
C GLY A 366 -4.13 -31.27 -9.60
N THR A 367 -5.21 -30.50 -9.68
CA THR A 367 -5.55 -29.56 -8.60
C THR A 367 -5.87 -30.33 -7.31
N ILE A 368 -5.31 -29.86 -6.19
CA ILE A 368 -5.48 -30.43 -4.84
C ILE A 368 -6.25 -29.44 -3.98
N TRP A 369 -7.17 -29.97 -3.17
CA TRP A 369 -7.98 -29.25 -2.18
C TRP A 369 -8.03 -30.05 -0.88
N THR A 370 -7.71 -29.43 0.26
CA THR A 370 -7.69 -30.11 1.57
C THR A 370 -8.59 -29.38 2.56
N PHE A 371 -9.52 -30.10 3.18
CA PHE A 371 -10.46 -29.57 4.15
C PHE A 371 -10.36 -30.37 5.47
N ASN A 372 -9.80 -29.77 6.52
CA ASN A 372 -9.57 -30.42 7.81
C ASN A 372 -10.44 -29.74 8.89
N LYS A 373 -11.41 -30.45 9.47
CA LYS A 373 -12.37 -29.92 10.46
C LYS A 373 -13.19 -28.71 9.99
N THR A 374 -13.26 -28.48 8.68
CA THR A 374 -14.02 -27.39 8.06
C THR A 374 -15.40 -27.87 7.63
N ILE A 375 -16.41 -27.01 7.75
CA ILE A 375 -17.73 -27.22 7.15
C ILE A 375 -17.74 -26.60 5.75
N VAL A 376 -17.88 -27.42 4.70
CA VAL A 376 -17.73 -27.00 3.30
C VAL A 376 -19.06 -27.17 2.55
N THR A 377 -19.51 -26.11 1.88
CA THR A 377 -20.57 -26.18 0.85
C THR A 377 -19.96 -25.82 -0.50
N ILE A 378 -20.14 -26.70 -1.49
CA ILE A 378 -19.71 -26.48 -2.89
C ILE A 378 -20.94 -26.26 -3.77
N GLY A 379 -20.96 -25.10 -4.44
CA GLY A 379 -22.02 -24.67 -5.33
C GLY A 379 -23.21 -24.04 -4.61
N LEU A 380 -24.15 -23.55 -5.42
CA LEU A 380 -25.44 -23.01 -4.97
C LEU A 380 -26.58 -23.99 -5.29
N PRO A 381 -27.72 -23.87 -4.60
CA PRO A 381 -28.97 -24.55 -4.98
C PRO A 381 -29.37 -24.29 -6.44
N LEU A 382 -30.07 -25.26 -7.04
CA LEU A 382 -30.46 -25.25 -8.46
C LEU A 382 -31.37 -24.06 -8.85
N ASP A 383 -32.15 -23.53 -7.91
CA ASP A 383 -33.02 -22.36 -8.08
C ASP A 383 -32.27 -21.01 -7.95
N GLN A 384 -31.02 -21.02 -7.49
CA GLN A 384 -30.15 -19.84 -7.35
C GLN A 384 -29.00 -19.82 -8.37
N TYR A 385 -29.16 -20.50 -9.51
CA TYR A 385 -28.17 -20.59 -10.58
C TYR A 385 -27.89 -19.25 -11.28
N THR A 386 -27.05 -18.41 -10.67
CA THR A 386 -26.68 -17.07 -11.18
C THR A 386 -25.27 -17.06 -11.78
N SER A 387 -25.09 -17.72 -12.93
CA SER A 387 -23.89 -17.69 -13.80
C SER A 387 -22.53 -18.18 -13.23
N SER A 388 -22.39 -18.34 -11.91
CA SER A 388 -21.20 -18.85 -11.26
C SER A 388 -21.46 -20.26 -10.69
N THR A 389 -20.84 -21.27 -11.27
CA THR A 389 -20.71 -22.61 -10.68
C THR A 389 -19.22 -22.93 -10.45
N PRO A 390 -18.86 -23.70 -9.42
CA PRO A 390 -17.47 -24.12 -9.23
C PRO A 390 -17.03 -25.05 -10.36
N MET A 391 -15.89 -24.74 -11.00
CA MET A 391 -15.29 -25.55 -12.04
C MET A 391 -13.88 -25.99 -11.62
N PHE A 392 -13.66 -27.30 -11.55
CA PHE A 392 -12.37 -27.91 -11.25
C PHE A 392 -11.80 -28.52 -12.53
N GLN A 393 -10.86 -27.83 -13.17
CA GLN A 393 -10.24 -28.27 -14.43
C GLN A 393 -8.88 -28.91 -14.15
N GLY A 394 -8.67 -30.15 -14.62
CA GLY A 394 -7.51 -30.93 -14.20
C GLY A 394 -7.60 -31.34 -12.72
N PHE A 395 -8.79 -31.72 -12.27
CA PHE A 395 -9.04 -32.13 -10.89
C PHE A 395 -8.20 -33.35 -10.51
N GLY A 396 -7.45 -33.27 -9.41
CA GLY A 396 -6.59 -34.36 -8.92
C GLY A 396 -7.13 -34.98 -7.63
N LEU A 397 -7.18 -34.21 -6.57
CA LEU A 397 -7.51 -34.69 -5.22
C LEU A 397 -8.38 -33.68 -4.46
N LEU A 398 -9.40 -34.18 -3.78
CA LEU A 398 -10.11 -33.49 -2.72
C LEU A 398 -10.07 -34.36 -1.46
N THR A 399 -9.56 -33.83 -0.36
CA THR A 399 -9.48 -34.52 0.94
C THR A 399 -10.35 -33.82 1.97
N VAL A 400 -11.17 -34.57 2.69
CA VAL A 400 -11.96 -34.10 3.84
C VAL A 400 -11.64 -34.96 5.05
N THR A 401 -11.19 -34.35 6.14
CA THR A 401 -10.85 -35.07 7.38
C THR A 401 -11.50 -34.38 8.57
N GLY A 402 -12.37 -35.09 9.29
CA GLY A 402 -13.00 -34.60 10.52
C GLY A 402 -13.93 -33.40 10.36
N GLY A 403 -14.38 -33.11 9.13
CA GLY A 403 -15.29 -32.01 8.79
C GLY A 403 -16.51 -32.49 7.99
N GLU A 404 -17.26 -31.55 7.42
CA GLU A 404 -18.44 -31.85 6.60
C GLU A 404 -18.25 -31.32 5.18
N ILE A 405 -18.72 -32.05 4.17
CA ILE A 405 -18.81 -31.57 2.79
C ILE A 405 -20.20 -31.81 2.21
N THR A 406 -20.85 -30.73 1.79
CA THR A 406 -22.10 -30.73 1.01
C THR A 406 -21.81 -30.21 -0.40
N VAL A 407 -22.17 -30.99 -1.43
CA VAL A 407 -22.01 -30.58 -2.84
C VAL A 407 -23.40 -30.40 -3.46
N LEU A 408 -23.75 -29.15 -3.75
CA LEU A 408 -25.02 -28.75 -4.37
C LEU A 408 -24.90 -28.64 -5.89
N SER A 409 -23.79 -28.09 -6.37
CA SER A 409 -23.49 -27.94 -7.81
C SER A 409 -21.99 -27.73 -8.07
N GLY A 410 -21.54 -28.14 -9.26
CA GLY A 410 -20.14 -27.96 -9.70
C GLY A 410 -19.76 -28.91 -10.84
N THR A 411 -18.62 -28.64 -11.46
CA THR A 411 -18.08 -29.45 -12.57
C THR A 411 -16.67 -29.94 -12.22
N PHE A 412 -16.47 -31.25 -12.12
CA PHE A 412 -15.19 -31.88 -11.84
C PHE A 412 -14.62 -32.55 -13.10
N ASN A 413 -13.70 -31.88 -13.79
CA ASN A 413 -13.00 -32.39 -14.96
C ASN A 413 -11.64 -32.95 -14.55
N GLY A 414 -11.57 -34.25 -14.33
CA GLY A 414 -10.38 -34.94 -13.84
C GLY A 414 -9.16 -34.96 -14.78
N ILE A 415 -8.01 -35.36 -14.24
CA ILE A 415 -6.79 -35.65 -15.04
C ILE A 415 -6.81 -37.08 -15.58
N THR A 416 -6.03 -37.34 -16.64
CA THR A 416 -5.92 -38.66 -17.29
C THR A 416 -5.46 -39.78 -16.35
N ALA A 417 -4.65 -39.46 -15.33
CA ALA A 417 -4.19 -40.41 -14.32
C ALA A 417 -5.25 -40.82 -13.29
N GLY A 418 -6.45 -40.23 -13.34
CA GLY A 418 -7.53 -40.42 -12.37
C GLY A 418 -7.64 -39.27 -11.37
N SER A 419 -8.77 -39.24 -10.65
CA SER A 419 -9.08 -38.24 -9.64
C SER A 419 -9.71 -38.90 -8.42
N SER A 420 -9.44 -38.35 -7.24
CA SER A 420 -9.91 -38.91 -5.96
C SER A 420 -10.65 -37.89 -5.13
N ILE A 421 -11.72 -38.34 -4.48
CA ILE A 421 -12.34 -37.66 -3.34
C ILE A 421 -12.17 -38.62 -2.15
N ILE A 422 -11.50 -38.15 -1.10
CA ILE A 422 -11.26 -38.90 0.13
C ILE A 422 -11.98 -38.18 1.26
N ALA A 423 -12.86 -38.89 1.97
CA ALA A 423 -13.49 -38.41 3.18
C ALA A 423 -13.19 -39.38 4.32
N SER A 424 -12.75 -38.87 5.47
CA SER A 424 -12.49 -39.66 6.67
C SER A 424 -12.95 -38.94 7.94
N ASP A 425 -13.34 -39.74 8.93
CA ASP A 425 -13.40 -39.28 10.31
C ASP A 425 -11.97 -38.94 10.81
N ALA A 426 -11.88 -38.23 11.94
CA ALA A 426 -10.64 -37.68 12.50
C ALA A 426 -9.85 -38.69 13.36
#